data_AF-A0A846MYM2-F1
#
_entry.id   AF-A0A846MYM2-F1
#
_cell.length_a   1.000
_cell.length_b   1.000
_cell.length_c   1.000
_cell.angle_alpha   90.00
_cell.angle_beta   90.00
_cell.angle_gamma   90.00
#
_symmetry.space_group_name_H-M   'P 1'
#
loop_
_entity.id
_entity.type
_entity.pdbx_description
1 polymer ?
#
loop_
_entity_poly.entity_id
_entity_poly.type
_entity_poly.pdbx_seq_one_letter_code
_entity_poly.pdbx_strand_id
1 'polypeptide(L)' 'MANTPKPTPEAVIQQRIAEAAARALAEVEARRKQAEAAPALPPERGGRNGPEPTRFGDWEKKGIISDF' A
#
# COMPACT_ATOMS: atom_id res chain seq x y z
N MET A 1 -16.17 -30.46 -33.76
CA MET A 1 -14.94 -30.21 -32.97
C MET A 1 -14.85 -28.70 -32.78
N ALA A 2 -15.04 -28.21 -31.55
CA ALA A 2 -15.10 -26.76 -31.28
C ALA A 2 -13.69 -26.16 -31.33
N ASN A 3 -13.48 -25.19 -32.24
CA ASN A 3 -12.25 -24.43 -32.33
C ASN A 3 -12.41 -23.18 -31.47
N THR A 4 -11.84 -23.17 -30.27
CA THR A 4 -11.83 -21.97 -29.42
C THR A 4 -10.81 -20.98 -29.97
N PRO A 5 -11.20 -19.71 -30.23
CA PRO A 5 -10.27 -18.71 -30.72
C PRO A 5 -9.21 -18.42 -29.65
N LYS A 6 -7.94 -18.38 -30.06
CA LYS A 6 -6.81 -18.03 -29.20
C LYS A 6 -7.00 -16.58 -28.69
N PRO A 7 -6.75 -16.30 -27.40
CA PRO A 7 -6.86 -14.95 -26.88
C PRO A 7 -5.89 -14.00 -27.58
N THR A 8 -6.33 -12.75 -27.77
CA THR A 8 -5.49 -11.69 -28.32
C THR A 8 -4.37 -11.32 -27.33
N PRO A 9 -3.25 -10.74 -27.80
CA PRO A 9 -2.18 -10.27 -26.93
C PRO A 9 -2.65 -9.32 -25.82
N GLU A 10 -3.60 -8.44 -26.13
CA GLU A 10 -4.19 -7.51 -25.16
C GLU A 10 -4.93 -8.24 -24.03
N ALA A 11 -5.73 -9.26 -24.36
CA ALA A 11 -6.44 -10.05 -23.35
C ALA A 11 -5.47 -10.76 -22.40
N VAL A 12 -4.34 -11.25 -22.91
CA VAL A 12 -3.28 -11.86 -22.08
C VAL A 12 -2.62 -10.84 -21.16
N ILE A 13 -2.37 -9.62 -21.65
CA ILE A 13 -1.80 -8.54 -20.83
C ILE A 13 -2.77 -8.17 -19.70
N GLN A 14 -4.06 -7.99 -20.02
CA GLN A 14 -5.08 -7.66 -19.02
C GLN A 14 -5.22 -8.75 -17.96
N GLN A 15 -5.19 -10.01 -18.37
CA GLN A 15 -5.22 -11.13 -17.43
C GLN A 15 -4.02 -11.09 -16.48
N ARG A 16 -2.80 -10.85 -16.99
CA ARG A 16 -1.60 -10.74 -16.16
C ARG A 16 -1.66 -9.58 -15.18
N ILE A 17 -2.22 -8.44 -15.59
CA ILE A 17 -2.43 -7.28 -14.71
C ILE A 17 -3.40 -7.64 -13.59
N ALA A 18 -4.52 -8.30 -13.90
CA ALA A 18 -5.50 -8.73 -12.90
C ALA A 18 -4.89 -9.73 -11.89
N GLU A 19 -4.12 -10.70 -12.37
CA GLU A 19 -3.40 -11.67 -11.53
C GLU A 19 -2.32 -11.01 -10.65
N ALA A 20 -1.63 -9.99 -11.16
CA ALA A 20 -0.67 -9.22 -10.39
C ALA A 20 -1.37 -8.38 -9.30
N ALA A 21 -2.48 -7.73 -9.63
CA ALA A 21 -3.27 -6.95 -8.68
C ALA A 21 -3.80 -7.83 -7.54
N ALA A 22 -4.34 -9.01 -7.85
CA ALA A 22 -4.81 -9.96 -6.85
C ALA A 22 -3.69 -10.39 -5.88
N ARG A 23 -2.49 -10.69 -6.41
CA ARG A 23 -1.33 -11.03 -5.58
C ARG A 23 -0.87 -9.87 -4.69
N ALA A 24 -0.82 -8.66 -5.23
CA ALA A 24 -0.43 -7.46 -4.47
C ALA A 24 -1.39 -7.20 -3.30
N LEU A 25 -2.70 -7.32 -3.54
CA LEU A 25 -3.71 -7.15 -2.48
C LEU A 25 -3.56 -8.22 -1.39
N ALA A 26 -3.36 -9.49 -1.77
CA ALA A 26 -3.14 -10.56 -0.81
C ALA A 26 -1.89 -10.34 0.05
N GLU A 27 -0.79 -9.84 -0.52
CA GLU A 27 0.42 -9.50 0.24
C GLU A 27 0.16 -8.34 1.21
N VAL A 28 -0.52 -7.28 0.76
CA VAL A 28 -0.87 -6.12 1.61
C VAL A 28 -1.73 -6.56 2.80
N GLU A 29 -2.74 -7.40 2.56
CA GLU A 29 -3.57 -7.96 3.64
C GLU A 29 -2.76 -8.80 4.62
N ALA A 30 -1.85 -9.65 4.13
CA ALA A 30 -0.97 -10.43 4.97
C ALA A 30 -0.07 -9.54 5.83
N ARG A 31 0.49 -8.46 5.26
CA ARG A 31 1.29 -7.48 6.01
C ARG A 31 0.49 -6.72 7.04
N ARG A 32 -0.75 -6.33 6.74
CA ARG A 32 -1.64 -5.67 7.71
C ARG A 32 -1.93 -6.58 8.90
N LYS A 33 -2.27 -7.85 8.65
CA LYS A 33 -2.50 -8.84 9.73
C LYS A 33 -1.26 -9.04 10.59
N GLN A 34 -0.06 -9.08 9.99
CA GLN A 34 1.20 -9.17 10.74
C GLN A 34 1.48 -7.91 11.57
N ALA A 35 1.18 -6.72 11.04
CA ALA A 35 1.35 -5.46 11.76
C ALA A 35 0.36 -5.33 12.93
N GLU A 36 -0.89 -5.79 12.76
CA GLU A 36 -1.89 -5.84 13.84
C GLU A 36 -1.52 -6.84 14.93
N ALA A 37 -0.88 -7.96 14.57
CA ALA A 37 -0.39 -8.96 15.52
C ALA A 37 0.92 -8.55 16.23
N ALA A 38 1.61 -7.51 15.74
CA ALA A 38 2.82 -7.01 16.38
C ALA A 38 2.47 -6.30 17.69
N PRO A 39 3.27 -6.48 18.75
CA PRO A 39 3.06 -5.74 20.00
C PRO A 39 3.14 -4.24 19.73
N ALA A 40 2.21 -3.48 20.32
CA ALA A 40 2.22 -2.02 20.23
C ALA A 40 3.56 -1.49 20.75
N LEU A 41 4.28 -0.77 19.89
CA LEU A 41 5.48 -0.05 20.30
C LEU A 41 5.10 1.04 21.31
N PRO A 42 5.95 1.33 22.30
CA PRO A 42 5.70 2.43 23.22
C PRO A 42 5.49 3.72 22.39
N PRO A 43 4.50 4.55 22.78
CA PRO A 43 4.22 5.78 22.05
C PRO A 43 5.47 6.66 22.05
N GLU A 44 5.81 7.19 20.88
CA GLU A 44 6.86 8.18 20.76
C GLU A 44 6.46 9.40 21.61
N ARG A 45 7.35 9.82 22.52
CA ARG A 45 7.13 11.00 23.36
C ARG A 45 7.87 12.18 22.76
N GLY A 46 7.15 13.29 22.57
CA GLY A 46 7.71 14.51 21.99
C GLY A 46 7.67 14.56 20.45
N GLY A 47 7.34 13.46 19.78
CA GLY A 47 7.12 13.42 18.34
C GLY A 47 5.72 13.91 17.94
N ARG A 48 5.59 14.38 16.69
CA ARG A 48 4.29 14.76 16.12
C ARG A 48 3.47 13.50 15.86
N ASN A 49 2.18 13.52 16.20
CA ASN A 49 1.27 12.43 15.82
C ASN A 49 1.24 12.29 14.29
N GLY A 50 1.37 11.06 13.80
CA GLY A 50 1.25 10.74 12.37
C GLY A 50 2.60 10.45 11.70
N PRO A 51 2.60 10.30 10.37
CA PRO A 51 3.81 10.02 9.60
C PRO A 51 4.82 11.16 9.74
N GLU A 52 6.09 10.80 9.80
CA GLU A 52 7.18 11.76 9.99
C GLU A 52 7.21 12.79 8.83
N PRO A 53 7.12 14.11 9.12
CA PRO A 53 7.01 15.15 8.09
C PRO A 53 8.13 15.11 7.04
N THR A 54 9.36 14.79 7.43
CA THR A 54 10.51 14.70 6.50
C THR A 54 10.32 13.58 5.49
N ARG A 55 9.71 12.46 5.87
CA ARG A 55 9.44 11.33 4.97
C ARG A 55 8.27 11.56 4.03
N PHE A 56 7.26 12.34 4.44
CA PHE A 56 5.99 12.43 3.72
C PHE A 56 5.64 13.83 3.20
N GLY A 57 6.50 14.83 3.44
CA GLY A 57 6.32 16.20 2.96
C GLY A 57 5.22 17.00 3.67
N ASP A 58 4.61 16.44 4.71
CA ASP A 58 3.53 17.08 5.48
C ASP A 58 4.11 17.86 6.66
N TRP A 59 4.74 18.99 6.36
CA TRP A 59 5.29 19.93 7.36
C TRP A 59 4.25 20.89 7.93
N GLU A 60 3.02 20.84 7.40
CA GLU A 60 1.95 21.74 7.79
C GLU A 60 1.14 21.15 8.96
N LYS A 61 0.79 21.99 9.93
CA LYS A 61 -0.23 21.67 10.94
C LYS A 61 -1.11 22.89 11.14
N LYS A 62 -2.39 22.79 10.75
CA LYS A 62 -3.36 23.89 10.84
C LYS A 62 -2.88 25.17 10.10
N GLY A 63 -2.31 25.05 8.90
CA GLY A 63 -1.82 26.21 8.14
C GLY A 63 -0.46 26.75 8.58
N ILE A 64 0.22 26.12 9.55
CA ILE A 64 1.53 26.56 10.04
C ILE A 64 2.57 25.50 9.68
N ILE A 65 3.62 25.92 8.97
CA ILE A 65 4.80 25.10 8.72
C ILE A 65 5.61 25.05 10.03
N SER A 66 5.81 23.85 10.56
CA SER A 66 6.54 23.63 11.81
C SER A 66 7.85 22.91 11.51
N ASP A 67 8.97 23.55 11.79
CA ASP A 67 10.31 22.94 11.80
C ASP A 67 10.75 22.83 13.27
N PHE A 68 11.29 21.66 13.65
CA PHE A 68 11.68 21.22 15.02
C PHE A 68 10.56 20.77 15.97
#